data_AF-A0A7W1HK47-F1
#
_entry.id   AF-A0A7W1HK47-F1
#
_cell.length_a   1.000
_cell.length_b   1.000
_cell.length_c   1.000
_cell.angle_alpha   90.00
_cell.angle_beta   90.00
_cell.angle_gamma   90.00
#
_symmetry.space_group_name_H-M   'P 1'
#
loop_
_entity.id
_entity.type
_entity.pdbx_description
1 polymer ?
#
loop_
_entity_poly.entity_id
_entity_poly.type
_entity_poly.pdbx_seq_one_letter_code
_entity_poly.pdbx_strand_id
1 'polypeptide(L)'
;NAGNKYNPKQIVFFSGSDAKSATNPRSGFATQDATVNGVAIKKGALVDPWGGEYLVSIDSDYDNWTQQFFSYTDLTYTSKTGGSGTFPAVQATATASSWGKDNKFGTNGDSKYKESDDVISWQ
;
A
#
# COMPACT_ATOMS: atom_id res chain seq x y z
N ASN A 1 -2.86 -2.35 -33.69
CA ASN A 1 -2.93 -2.95 -32.35
C ASN A 1 -4.16 -2.38 -31.64
N ALA A 2 -5.30 -3.10 -31.63
CA ALA A 2 -6.62 -2.57 -31.23
C ALA A 2 -7.06 -3.00 -29.81
N GLY A 3 -6.16 -3.63 -29.03
CA GLY A 3 -6.51 -4.32 -27.79
C GLY A 3 -6.99 -3.45 -26.63
N ASN A 4 -6.63 -2.15 -26.60
CA ASN A 4 -6.83 -1.30 -25.42
C ASN A 4 -7.64 -0.02 -25.71
N LYS A 5 -8.59 -0.07 -26.64
CA LYS A 5 -9.37 1.11 -27.10
C LYS A 5 -9.99 1.95 -25.96
N TYR A 6 -10.45 1.29 -24.89
CA TYR A 6 -11.11 1.95 -23.76
C TYR A 6 -10.21 2.15 -22.53
N ASN A 7 -8.99 1.63 -22.56
CA ASN A 7 -7.98 1.86 -21.53
C ASN A 7 -6.62 2.08 -22.22
N PRO A 8 -6.48 3.15 -23.04
CA PRO A 8 -5.27 3.36 -23.84
C PRO A 8 -4.02 3.54 -22.98
N LYS A 9 -4.20 3.91 -21.70
CA LYS A 9 -3.15 4.03 -20.70
C LYS A 9 -2.87 2.75 -19.90
N GLN A 10 -3.62 1.67 -20.15
CA GLN A 10 -3.51 0.40 -19.42
C GLN A 10 -3.57 0.58 -17.89
N ILE A 11 -4.42 1.51 -17.42
CA ILE A 11 -4.65 1.76 -15.99
C ILE A 11 -5.08 0.45 -15.35
N VAL A 12 -4.33 0.02 -14.33
CA VAL A 12 -4.65 -1.17 -13.55
C VAL A 12 -5.71 -0.81 -12.52
N PHE A 13 -6.87 -1.45 -12.62
CA PHE A 13 -7.93 -1.31 -11.61
C PHE A 13 -7.73 -2.40 -10.56
N PHE A 14 -7.37 -2.02 -9.35
CA PHE A 14 -7.38 -2.95 -8.23
C PHE A 14 -8.82 -3.15 -7.75
N SER A 15 -9.37 -4.35 -7.97
CA SER A 15 -10.64 -4.79 -7.37
C SER A 15 -10.34 -5.83 -6.29
N GLY A 16 -10.46 -5.43 -5.03
CA GLY A 16 -10.38 -6.31 -3.87
C GLY A 16 -11.77 -6.72 -3.37
N SER A 17 -11.84 -7.74 -2.52
CA SER A 17 -13.06 -8.07 -1.80
C SER A 17 -13.35 -7.03 -0.72
N ASP A 18 -14.63 -6.84 -0.41
CA ASP A 18 -15.04 -6.14 0.79
C ASP A 18 -14.49 -6.83 2.04
N ALA A 19 -14.17 -6.05 3.06
CA ALA A 19 -13.82 -6.57 4.37
C ALA A 19 -15.02 -7.36 4.94
N LYS A 20 -14.74 -8.56 5.48
CA LYS A 20 -15.80 -9.48 5.96
C LYS A 20 -16.62 -8.93 7.12
N SER A 21 -16.08 -7.98 7.88
CA SER A 21 -16.76 -7.33 9.00
C SER A 21 -16.79 -5.82 8.77
N ALA A 22 -17.99 -5.24 8.85
CA ALA A 22 -18.19 -3.81 8.65
C ALA A 22 -17.72 -2.98 9.88
N THR A 23 -17.77 -3.56 11.08
CA THR A 23 -17.40 -2.87 12.34
C THR A 23 -15.96 -3.16 12.78
N ASN A 24 -15.35 -4.23 12.28
CA ASN A 24 -13.94 -4.58 12.49
C ASN A 24 -13.31 -5.01 11.16
N PRO A 25 -13.20 -4.09 10.18
CA PRO A 25 -12.73 -4.41 8.84
C PRO A 25 -11.29 -4.91 8.87
N ARG A 26 -11.03 -5.95 8.07
CA ARG A 26 -9.71 -6.59 7.87
C ARG A 26 -9.66 -7.21 6.48
N SER A 27 -8.48 -7.22 5.87
CA SER A 27 -8.18 -7.89 4.61
C SER A 27 -9.17 -7.55 3.48
N GLY A 28 -9.37 -6.26 3.21
CA GLY A 28 -10.30 -5.83 2.17
C GLY A 28 -10.73 -4.37 2.30
N PHE A 29 -11.69 -3.98 1.46
CA PHE A 29 -12.24 -2.63 1.48
C PHE A 29 -13.26 -2.44 2.61
N ALA A 30 -13.10 -1.39 3.41
CA ALA A 30 -14.05 -1.05 4.45
C ALA A 30 -15.39 -0.62 3.83
N THR A 31 -16.49 -1.25 4.25
CA THR A 31 -17.84 -0.99 3.70
C THR A 31 -18.57 0.14 4.43
N GLN A 32 -18.07 0.58 5.58
CA GLN A 32 -18.54 1.71 6.37
C GLN A 32 -17.39 2.30 7.20
N ASP A 33 -17.61 3.47 7.78
CA ASP A 33 -16.70 4.04 8.78
C ASP A 33 -16.64 3.14 10.03
N ALA A 34 -15.44 2.93 10.57
CA ALA A 34 -15.17 2.10 11.73
C ALA A 34 -14.03 2.67 12.58
N THR A 35 -13.85 2.11 13.78
CA THR A 35 -12.65 2.35 14.60
C THR A 35 -12.11 1.01 15.07
N VAL A 36 -10.90 0.67 14.65
CA VAL A 36 -10.23 -0.59 14.97
C VAL A 36 -8.93 -0.28 15.70
N ASN A 37 -8.72 -0.89 16.86
CA ASN A 37 -7.52 -0.67 17.69
C ASN A 37 -7.23 0.82 18.00
N GLY A 38 -8.26 1.67 18.08
CA GLY A 38 -8.12 3.11 18.30
C GLY A 38 -7.80 3.94 17.05
N VAL A 39 -7.74 3.32 15.87
CA VAL A 39 -7.52 3.98 14.58
C VAL A 39 -8.84 4.12 13.84
N ALA A 40 -9.15 5.33 13.36
CA ALA A 40 -10.33 5.59 12.56
C ALA A 40 -10.11 5.12 11.12
N ILE A 41 -11.04 4.30 10.61
CA ILE A 41 -11.02 3.77 9.24
C ILE A 41 -12.24 4.33 8.50
N LYS A 42 -12.02 4.87 7.31
CA LYS A 42 -13.10 5.40 6.47
C LYS A 42 -13.65 4.35 5.51
N LYS A 43 -14.93 4.47 5.18
CA LYS A 43 -15.53 3.70 4.09
C LYS A 43 -14.69 3.84 2.81
N GLY A 44 -14.38 2.72 2.18
CA GLY A 44 -13.55 2.65 0.96
C GLY A 44 -12.05 2.57 1.23
N ALA A 45 -11.60 2.66 2.48
CA ALA A 45 -10.21 2.38 2.83
C ALA A 45 -9.85 0.92 2.55
N LEU A 46 -8.65 0.67 2.02
CA LEU A 46 -8.09 -0.67 1.90
C LEU A 46 -7.43 -1.04 3.22
N VAL A 47 -7.88 -2.13 3.84
CA VAL A 47 -7.48 -2.52 5.19
C VAL A 47 -6.67 -3.80 5.19
N ASP A 48 -5.58 -3.79 5.95
CA ASP A 48 -4.67 -4.91 6.17
C ASP A 48 -5.30 -6.05 7.02
N PRO A 49 -4.62 -7.19 7.19
CA PRO A 49 -5.12 -8.31 8.00
C PRO A 49 -5.28 -8.01 9.50
N TRP A 50 -4.69 -6.92 10.00
CA TRP A 50 -4.69 -6.53 11.41
C TRP A 50 -5.67 -5.39 11.74
N GLY A 51 -6.24 -4.77 10.71
CA GLY A 51 -7.21 -3.68 10.83
C GLY A 51 -6.59 -2.29 10.69
N GLY A 52 -5.38 -2.19 10.14
CA GLY A 52 -4.76 -0.92 9.75
C GLY A 52 -5.07 -0.57 8.30
N GLU A 53 -5.13 0.73 7.98
CA GLU A 53 -5.23 1.18 6.59
C GLU A 53 -3.86 1.03 5.89
N TYR A 54 -3.86 0.47 4.67
CA TYR A 54 -2.64 0.43 3.86
C TYR A 54 -2.24 1.84 3.42
N LEU A 55 -0.93 2.10 3.47
CA LEU A 55 -0.32 3.24 2.79
C LEU A 55 -0.13 2.87 1.32
N VAL A 56 -0.82 3.56 0.41
CA VAL A 56 -0.81 3.26 -1.03
C VAL A 56 -0.07 4.34 -1.80
N SER A 57 0.89 3.94 -2.64
CA SER A 57 1.60 4.79 -3.58
C SER A 57 1.28 4.33 -5.00
N ILE A 58 0.98 5.29 -5.88
CA ILE A 58 0.63 5.04 -7.28
C ILE A 58 1.54 5.87 -8.15
N ASP A 59 2.10 5.24 -9.19
CA ASP A 59 2.87 5.91 -10.23
C ASP A 59 1.91 6.77 -11.06
N SER A 60 1.94 8.08 -10.80
CA SER A 60 1.02 9.04 -11.43
C SER A 60 1.60 9.71 -12.67
N ASP A 61 2.92 9.72 -12.78
CA ASP A 61 3.69 10.28 -13.90
C ASP A 61 4.12 9.24 -14.93
N TYR A 62 3.80 7.96 -14.70
CA TYR A 62 3.99 6.83 -15.59
C TYR A 62 5.46 6.57 -15.92
N ASP A 63 6.35 6.77 -14.94
CA ASP A 63 7.79 6.51 -15.09
C ASP A 63 8.20 5.09 -14.67
N ASN A 64 7.21 4.29 -14.24
CA ASN A 64 7.31 2.94 -13.70
C ASN A 64 8.02 2.85 -12.34
N TRP A 65 8.04 3.93 -11.56
CA TRP A 65 8.59 3.98 -10.22
C TRP A 65 7.58 4.56 -9.23
N THR A 66 7.38 3.84 -8.13
CA THR A 66 6.59 4.31 -6.99
C THR A 66 7.47 4.62 -5.81
N GLN A 67 7.09 5.63 -5.04
CA GLN A 67 7.65 5.88 -3.71
C GLN A 67 7.38 4.67 -2.82
N GLN A 68 8.42 4.22 -2.12
CA GLN A 68 8.28 3.29 -1.01
C GLN A 68 8.11 4.09 0.30
N PHE A 69 7.04 3.82 1.06
CA PHE A 69 6.81 4.54 2.32
C PHE A 69 7.79 4.12 3.42
N PHE A 70 8.28 2.89 3.35
CA PHE A 70 9.07 2.24 4.39
C PHE A 70 10.49 1.89 3.92
N SER A 71 11.49 2.54 4.48
CA SER A 71 12.91 2.31 4.18
C SER A 71 13.52 1.24 5.08
N TYR A 72 13.21 -0.05 4.85
CA TYR A 72 13.77 -1.12 5.68
C TYR A 72 15.31 -1.15 5.60
N THR A 73 15.95 -1.35 6.75
CA THR A 73 17.42 -1.36 6.90
C THR A 73 18.09 -2.61 6.33
N ASP A 74 17.33 -3.68 6.14
CA ASP A 74 17.77 -4.96 5.59
C ASP A 74 17.40 -5.14 4.10
N LEU A 75 16.82 -4.13 3.46
CA LEU A 75 16.53 -4.09 2.03
C LEU A 75 17.26 -2.94 1.36
N THR A 76 17.61 -3.13 0.08
CA THR A 76 18.25 -2.09 -0.73
C THR A 76 17.24 -1.51 -1.70
N TYR A 77 17.13 -0.17 -1.73
CA TYR A 77 16.23 0.57 -2.61
C TYR A 77 17.00 1.36 -3.65
N THR A 78 16.38 1.55 -4.81
CA THR A 78 16.83 2.60 -5.73
C THR A 78 16.39 3.95 -5.18
N SER A 79 17.28 4.94 -5.15
CA SER A 79 16.90 6.31 -4.81
C SER A 79 16.42 7.03 -6.07
N LYS A 80 15.23 7.62 -6.02
CA LYS A 80 14.67 8.47 -7.08
C LYS A 80 14.47 9.88 -6.55
N THR A 81 14.61 10.87 -7.42
CA THR A 81 14.30 12.28 -7.13
C THR A 81 13.05 12.66 -7.89
N GLY A 82 12.04 13.17 -7.19
CA GLY A 82 10.81 13.68 -7.76
C GLY A 82 10.40 15.02 -7.12
N GLY A 83 9.17 15.48 -7.40
CA GLY A 83 8.67 16.77 -6.91
C GLY A 83 8.64 16.92 -5.38
N SER A 84 8.62 15.80 -4.65
CA SER A 84 8.64 15.72 -3.19
C SER A 84 10.05 15.51 -2.59
N GLY A 85 11.10 15.50 -3.42
CA GLY A 85 12.49 15.28 -3.00
C GLY A 85 13.04 13.91 -3.39
N THR A 86 14.08 13.47 -2.70
CA THR A 86 14.70 12.14 -2.90
C THR A 86 14.06 11.11 -1.99
N PHE A 87 13.59 10.00 -2.55
CA PHE A 87 12.90 8.94 -1.81
C PHE A 87 13.38 7.55 -2.24
N PRO A 88 13.26 6.53 -1.36
CA PRO A 88 13.40 5.13 -1.77
C PRO A 88 12.28 4.79 -2.76
N ALA A 89 12.63 4.14 -3.85
CA ALA A 89 11.72 3.79 -4.91
C ALA A 89 11.83 2.31 -5.28
N VAL A 90 10.69 1.78 -5.72
CA VAL A 90 10.55 0.42 -6.24
C VAL A 90 9.88 0.49 -7.61
N GLN A 91 10.27 -0.44 -8.48
CA GLN A 91 9.76 -0.51 -9.85
C GLN A 91 8.42 -1.24 -9.88
N ALA A 92 7.35 -0.49 -9.66
CA ALA A 92 5.97 -0.95 -9.65
C ALA A 92 5.07 0.21 -10.10
N THR A 93 3.89 -0.11 -10.60
CA THR A 93 2.88 0.90 -10.97
C THR A 93 2.01 1.29 -9.78
N ALA A 94 1.88 0.40 -8.80
CA ALA A 94 1.30 0.68 -7.49
C ALA A 94 1.93 -0.19 -6.40
N THR A 95 2.06 0.37 -5.20
CA THR A 95 2.49 -0.33 -3.99
C THR A 95 1.58 -0.03 -2.82
N ALA A 96 1.38 -1.02 -1.97
CA ALA A 96 0.69 -0.87 -0.69
C ALA A 96 1.57 -1.42 0.42
N SER A 97 1.65 -0.71 1.55
CA SER A 97 2.41 -1.15 2.73
C SER A 97 1.61 -0.94 4.01
N SER A 98 1.72 -1.87 4.95
CA SER A 98 1.06 -1.80 6.27
C SER A 98 2.09 -1.84 7.40
N TRP A 99 1.74 -1.30 8.58
CA TRP A 99 2.56 -1.32 9.80
C TRP A 99 2.50 -2.65 10.59
N GLY A 100 2.00 -3.71 9.96
CA GLY A 100 1.96 -5.02 10.60
C GLY A 100 1.02 -5.11 11.80
N LYS A 101 1.17 -6.21 12.55
CA LYS A 101 0.34 -6.52 13.72
C LYS A 101 0.55 -5.57 14.90
N ASP A 102 1.77 -5.06 15.06
CA ASP A 102 2.19 -4.27 16.20
C ASP A 102 2.06 -2.76 15.97
N ASN A 103 1.61 -2.37 14.77
CA ASN A 103 1.41 -0.99 14.34
C ASN A 103 2.70 -0.16 14.45
N LYS A 104 3.83 -0.78 14.12
CA LYS A 104 5.17 -0.18 14.14
C LYS A 104 5.92 -0.55 12.87
N PHE A 105 6.92 0.26 12.51
CA PHE A 105 7.71 0.02 11.30
C PHE A 105 8.77 -1.04 11.57
N GLY A 106 8.66 -2.18 10.88
CA GLY A 106 9.43 -3.37 11.21
C GLY A 106 8.95 -4.04 12.50
N THR A 107 9.65 -5.09 12.94
CA THR A 107 9.26 -5.83 14.14
C THR A 107 9.58 -4.99 15.37
N ASN A 108 8.56 -4.60 16.12
CA ASN A 108 8.66 -3.73 17.29
C ASN A 108 9.40 -2.40 17.05
N GLY A 109 9.37 -1.88 15.81
CA GLY A 109 10.06 -0.64 15.46
C GLY A 109 11.53 -0.82 15.04
N ASP A 110 11.98 -2.05 14.77
CA ASP A 110 13.38 -2.33 14.41
C ASP A 110 13.74 -1.94 12.96
N SER A 111 12.77 -1.46 12.17
CA SER A 111 12.97 -1.06 10.77
C SER A 111 13.50 -2.20 9.87
N LYS A 112 13.19 -3.46 10.17
CA LYS A 112 13.51 -4.62 9.31
C LYS A 112 12.26 -5.22 8.71
N TYR A 113 12.36 -5.68 7.46
CA TYR A 113 11.21 -6.26 6.73
C TYR A 113 10.85 -7.67 7.22
N LYS A 114 11.84 -8.40 7.74
CA LYS A 114 11.65 -9.80 8.10
C LYS A 114 10.59 -9.97 9.21
N GLU A 115 9.50 -10.67 8.88
CA GLU A 115 8.41 -11.09 9.78
C GLU A 115 7.54 -9.97 10.38
N SER A 116 7.55 -8.76 9.81
CA SER A 116 6.89 -7.58 10.38
C SER A 116 5.65 -7.11 9.63
N ASP A 117 5.85 -6.70 8.38
CA ASP A 117 4.94 -5.85 7.61
C ASP A 117 4.47 -6.54 6.32
N ASP A 118 3.29 -6.18 5.84
CA ASP A 118 2.78 -6.63 4.53
C ASP A 118 3.10 -5.60 3.44
N VAL A 119 3.59 -6.09 2.30
CA VAL A 119 3.92 -5.29 1.12
C VAL A 119 3.32 -5.95 -0.11
N ILE A 120 2.45 -5.22 -0.80
CA ILE A 120 1.79 -5.66 -2.03
C ILE A 120 2.24 -4.74 -3.15
N SER A 121 2.54 -5.31 -4.32
CA SER A 121 2.90 -4.54 -5.52
C SER A 121 2.15 -5.06 -6.73
N TRP A 122 1.88 -4.13 -7.65
CA TRP A 122 1.28 -4.42 -8.94
C TRP A 122 2.16 -3.81 -10.04
N GLN A 123 2.25 -4.52 -11.17
CA GLN A 123 2.90 -4.05 -12.40
C GLN A 123 1.86 -3.93 -13.49
#